data_AF-A0A0H5QL58-F1
#
_entry.id   AF-A0A0H5QL58-F1
#
_cell.length_a   1.000
_cell.length_b   1.000
_cell.length_c   1.000
_cell.angle_alpha   90.00
_cell.angle_beta   90.00
_cell.angle_gamma   90.00
#
_symmetry.space_group_name_H-M   'P 1'
#
loop_
_entity.id
_entity.type
_entity.pdbx_description
1 polymer ?
#
loop_
_entity_poly.entity_id
_entity_poly.type
_entity_poly.pdbx_seq_one_letter_code
_entity_poly.pdbx_strand_id
1 'polypeptide(L)'
;MSALHLSVCAANLGVCRFLVHLRSSLLSDRDLAGNMPIHWANNREILQFLLEARSDLSAKNNHGQTPAMRCCVRGDLPSVITILEHFYDVNSADSKGVNCIDFLQSFALLGQRHDNVDGGV
;
A
#
# COMPACT_ATOMS: atom_id res chain seq x y z
N MET A 1 -16.31 -5.66 -0.44
CA MET A 1 -15.76 -5.17 0.84
C MET A 1 -16.05 -6.25 1.87
N SER A 2 -15.04 -6.93 2.41
CA SER A 2 -15.25 -7.98 3.43
C SER A 2 -15.05 -7.46 4.85
N ALA A 3 -15.35 -8.28 5.86
CA ALA A 3 -15.12 -7.91 7.27
C ALA A 3 -13.65 -7.54 7.55
N LEU A 4 -12.71 -8.20 6.87
CA LEU A 4 -11.28 -7.90 7.00
C LEU A 4 -10.92 -6.55 6.37
N HIS A 5 -11.57 -6.15 5.26
CA HIS A 5 -11.38 -4.81 4.69
C HIS A 5 -11.80 -3.73 5.69
N LEU A 6 -12.97 -3.89 6.31
CA LEU A 6 -13.50 -2.93 7.27
C LEU A 6 -12.61 -2.82 8.51
N SER A 7 -12.12 -3.95 9.05
CA SER A 7 -11.25 -3.94 10.22
C SER A 7 -9.87 -3.33 9.93
N VAL A 8 -9.35 -3.51 8.71
CA VAL A 8 -8.11 -2.86 8.24
C VAL A 8 -8.30 -1.35 8.16
N CYS A 9 -9.37 -0.88 7.50
CA CYS A 9 -9.69 0.55 7.41
C CYS A 9 -9.89 1.21 8.79
N ALA A 10 -10.48 0.46 9.73
CA ALA A 10 -10.72 0.90 11.10
C ALA A 10 -9.48 0.81 12.00
N ALA A 11 -8.33 0.37 11.47
CA ALA A 11 -7.10 0.11 12.22
C ALA A 11 -7.28 -0.81 13.45
N ASN A 12 -8.23 -1.75 13.37
CA ASN A 12 -8.53 -2.64 14.49
C ASN A 12 -7.71 -3.94 14.37
N LEU A 13 -6.51 -3.92 14.93
CA LEU A 13 -5.57 -5.05 14.86
C LEU A 13 -6.12 -6.31 15.53
N GLY A 14 -6.87 -6.18 16.62
CA GLY A 14 -7.47 -7.32 17.33
C GLY A 14 -8.46 -8.09 16.45
N VAL A 15 -9.35 -7.37 15.77
CA VAL A 15 -10.31 -7.97 14.83
C VAL A 15 -9.58 -8.53 13.60
N CYS A 16 -8.58 -7.83 13.07
CA CYS A 16 -7.78 -8.34 11.95
C CYS A 16 -7.12 -9.69 12.29
N ARG A 17 -6.45 -9.77 13.44
CA ARG A 17 -5.81 -11.01 13.93
C ARG A 17 -6.83 -12.13 14.11
N PHE A 18 -7.96 -11.84 14.74
CA PHE A 18 -9.02 -12.81 14.96
C PHE A 18 -9.57 -13.38 13.64
N LEU A 19 -9.89 -12.50 12.68
CA LEU A 19 -10.44 -12.91 11.37
C LEU A 19 -9.45 -13.76 10.57
N VAL A 20 -8.18 -13.34 10.47
CA VAL A 20 -7.16 -14.08 9.73
C VAL A 20 -6.82 -15.40 10.42
N HIS A 21 -6.83 -15.45 11.76
CA HIS A 21 -6.65 -16.69 12.51
C HIS A 21 -7.78 -17.69 12.26
N LEU A 22 -9.03 -17.23 12.17
CA LEU A 22 -10.18 -18.07 11.81
C LEU A 22 -10.11 -18.53 10.34
N ARG A 23 -9.70 -17.64 9.44
CA ARG A 23 -9.66 -17.91 8.00
C ARG A 23 -8.61 -17.05 7.31
N SER A 24 -7.46 -17.64 7.02
CA SER A 24 -6.38 -16.97 6.30
C SER A 24 -6.72 -16.58 4.86
N SER A 25 -7.67 -17.29 4.21
CA SER A 25 -8.10 -16.97 2.84
C SER A 25 -8.71 -15.57 2.70
N LEU A 26 -9.16 -14.96 3.81
CA LEU A 26 -9.67 -13.59 3.83
C LEU A 26 -8.63 -12.56 3.38
N LEU A 27 -7.33 -12.87 3.51
CA LEU A 27 -6.24 -12.00 3.04
C LEU A 27 -6.31 -11.75 1.54
N SER A 28 -6.87 -12.69 0.77
CA SER A 28 -7.03 -12.62 -0.69
C SER A 28 -8.40 -12.13 -1.16
N ASP A 29 -9.33 -11.82 -0.24
CA ASP A 29 -10.65 -11.30 -0.58
C ASP A 29 -10.52 -10.04 -1.43
N ARG A 30 -11.38 -9.88 -2.43
CA ARG A 30 -11.41 -8.67 -3.25
C ARG A 30 -12.67 -7.85 -2.97
N ASP A 31 -12.52 -6.55 -2.79
CA ASP A 31 -13.65 -5.62 -2.77
C ASP A 31 -14.17 -5.30 -4.20
N LEU A 32 -15.14 -4.39 -4.30
CA LEU A 32 -15.75 -4.01 -5.58
C LEU A 32 -14.76 -3.35 -6.55
N ALA A 33 -13.68 -2.75 -6.02
CA ALA A 33 -12.61 -2.17 -6.81
C ALA A 33 -11.45 -3.16 -7.04
N GLY A 34 -11.64 -4.43 -6.67
CA GLY A 34 -10.64 -5.48 -6.81
C GLY A 34 -9.49 -5.38 -5.80
N ASN A 35 -9.60 -4.51 -4.79
CA ASN A 35 -8.59 -4.36 -3.76
C ASN A 35 -8.62 -5.57 -2.83
N MET A 36 -7.44 -6.04 -2.45
CA MET A 36 -7.26 -6.91 -1.28
C MET A 36 -7.19 -6.07 0.01
N PRO A 37 -7.42 -6.66 1.19
CA PRO A 37 -7.33 -5.93 2.47
C PRO A 37 -6.05 -5.10 2.61
N ILE A 38 -4.89 -5.61 2.16
CA ILE A 38 -3.61 -4.88 2.23
C ILE A 38 -3.57 -3.59 1.40
N HIS A 39 -4.39 -3.44 0.35
CA HIS A 39 -4.50 -2.18 -0.39
C HIS A 39 -5.13 -1.06 0.46
N TRP A 40 -5.85 -1.42 1.52
CA TRP A 40 -6.49 -0.48 2.43
C TRP A 40 -5.64 -0.17 3.67
N ALA A 41 -4.50 -0.84 3.84
CA ALA A 41 -3.62 -0.62 4.98
C ALA A 41 -3.10 0.82 4.99
N ASN A 42 -3.43 1.55 6.05
CA ASN A 42 -3.06 2.95 6.28
C ASN A 42 -2.49 3.19 7.68
N ASN A 43 -2.30 2.12 8.45
CA ASN A 43 -1.71 2.12 9.77
C ASN A 43 -0.55 1.13 9.75
N ARG A 44 0.56 1.53 10.36
CA ARG A 44 1.81 0.77 10.35
C ARG A 44 1.67 -0.61 10.99
N GLU A 45 0.94 -0.73 12.10
CA GLU A 45 0.76 -2.00 12.81
C GLU A 45 -0.10 -2.98 12.00
N ILE A 46 -1.15 -2.47 11.34
CA ILE A 46 -1.98 -3.26 10.42
C ILE A 46 -1.18 -3.71 9.21
N LEU A 47 -0.41 -2.80 8.60
CA LEU A 47 0.42 -3.11 7.45
C LEU A 47 1.44 -4.20 7.80
N GLN A 48 2.15 -4.03 8.91
CA GLN A 48 3.11 -5.01 9.41
C GLN A 48 2.46 -6.38 9.62
N PHE A 49 1.27 -6.42 10.24
CA PHE A 49 0.52 -7.65 10.43
C PHE A 49 0.15 -8.33 9.10
N LEU A 50 -0.34 -7.57 8.12
CA LEU A 50 -0.72 -8.13 6.81
C LEU A 50 0.49 -8.62 6.00
N LEU A 51 1.65 -7.97 6.17
CA LEU A 51 2.93 -8.40 5.59
C LEU A 51 3.42 -9.70 6.23
N GLU A 52 3.39 -9.78 7.57
CA GLU A 52 3.71 -10.99 8.33
C GLU A 52 2.77 -12.15 7.98
N ALA A 53 1.51 -11.84 7.68
CA ALA A 53 0.50 -12.80 7.22
C ALA A 53 0.69 -13.26 5.76
N ARG A 54 1.77 -12.85 5.07
CA ARG A 54 2.11 -13.22 3.69
C ARG A 54 1.04 -12.82 2.67
N SER A 55 0.45 -11.63 2.82
CA SER A 55 -0.45 -11.07 1.81
C SER A 55 0.27 -10.89 0.47
N ASP A 56 -0.41 -11.15 -0.65
CA ASP A 56 0.17 -10.93 -1.99
C ASP A 56 0.32 -9.43 -2.27
N LEU A 57 1.58 -9.00 -2.41
CA LEU A 57 1.96 -7.62 -2.70
C LEU A 57 1.96 -7.32 -4.21
N SER A 58 1.97 -8.33 -5.06
CA SER A 58 1.96 -8.16 -6.52
C SER A 58 0.55 -7.98 -7.08
N ALA A 59 -0.48 -8.33 -6.29
CA ALA A 59 -1.87 -8.30 -6.71
C ALA A 59 -2.30 -6.91 -7.13
N LYS A 60 -2.79 -6.80 -8.37
CA LYS A 60 -3.36 -5.57 -8.91
C LYS A 60 -4.87 -5.50 -8.65
N ASN A 61 -5.34 -4.33 -8.23
CA ASN A 61 -6.76 -4.00 -8.18
C ASN A 61 -7.31 -3.69 -9.60
N ASN A 62 -8.60 -3.33 -9.70
CA ASN A 62 -9.24 -3.05 -11.00
C ASN A 62 -8.68 -1.81 -11.72
N HIS A 63 -7.92 -0.97 -11.02
CA HIS A 63 -7.21 0.17 -11.60
C HIS A 63 -5.79 -0.21 -12.07
N GLY A 64 -5.37 -1.46 -11.88
CA GLY A 64 -4.01 -1.92 -12.15
C GLY A 64 -3.00 -1.55 -11.06
N GLN A 65 -3.45 -1.06 -9.91
CA GLN A 65 -2.60 -0.63 -8.81
C GLN A 65 -2.30 -1.79 -7.87
N THR A 66 -1.05 -1.90 -7.45
CA THR A 66 -0.62 -2.79 -6.37
C THR A 66 -0.79 -2.10 -5.02
N PRO A 67 -0.65 -2.79 -3.87
CA PRO A 67 -0.73 -2.18 -2.55
C PRO A 67 0.25 -1.01 -2.37
N ALA A 68 1.49 -1.16 -2.84
CA ALA A 68 2.50 -0.10 -2.80
C ALA A 68 2.06 1.13 -3.60
N MET A 69 1.57 0.94 -4.83
CA MET A 69 1.04 2.03 -5.65
C MET A 69 -0.15 2.72 -4.97
N ARG A 70 -0.98 1.97 -4.24
CA ARG A 70 -2.10 2.53 -3.48
C ARG A 70 -1.62 3.41 -2.32
N CYS A 71 -0.54 3.04 -1.64
CA CYS A 71 0.13 3.89 -0.64
C CYS A 71 0.70 5.17 -1.28
N CYS A 72 1.33 5.10 -2.46
CA CYS A 72 1.81 6.27 -3.20
C CYS A 72 0.66 7.25 -3.54
N VAL A 73 -0.47 6.73 -4.03
CA VAL A 73 -1.66 7.56 -4.34
C VAL A 73 -2.20 8.27 -3.09
N ARG A 74 -2.00 7.70 -1.90
CA ARG A 74 -2.39 8.31 -0.61
C ARG A 74 -1.34 9.27 -0.05
N GLY A 75 -0.14 9.34 -0.64
CA GLY A 75 1.00 10.09 -0.08
C GLY A 75 1.64 9.43 1.16
N ASP A 76 1.39 8.15 1.40
CA ASP A 76 1.88 7.43 2.58
C ASP A 76 3.26 6.79 2.30
N LEU A 77 4.28 7.64 2.23
CA LEU A 77 5.67 7.22 1.98
C LEU A 77 6.20 6.19 3.01
N PRO A 78 5.94 6.31 4.33
CA PRO A 78 6.37 5.30 5.29
C PRO A 78 5.82 3.89 5.00
N SER A 79 4.55 3.78 4.61
CA SER A 79 3.95 2.50 4.23
C SER A 79 4.54 1.97 2.92
N VAL A 80 4.86 2.84 1.95
CA VAL A 80 5.57 2.44 0.72
C VAL A 80 6.92 1.82 1.07
N ILE A 81 7.75 2.51 1.88
CA ILE A 81 9.06 2.01 2.29
C ILE A 81 8.93 0.66 3.00
N THR A 82 7.98 0.53 3.93
CA THR A 82 7.74 -0.72 4.68
C THR A 82 7.38 -1.88 3.75
N ILE A 83 6.55 -1.65 2.72
CA ILE A 83 6.19 -2.67 1.72
C ILE A 83 7.40 -3.05 0.86
N LEU A 84 8.21 -2.06 0.46
CA LEU A 84 9.41 -2.27 -0.37
C LEU A 84 10.49 -3.06 0.38
N GLU A 85 10.74 -2.74 1.65
CA GLU A 85 11.70 -3.43 2.51
C GLU A 85 11.36 -4.91 2.71
N HIS A 86 10.06 -5.25 2.71
CA HIS A 86 9.64 -6.61 2.97
C HIS A 86 9.83 -7.54 1.77
N PHE A 87 9.40 -7.20 0.55
CA PHE A 87 9.34 -8.20 -0.55
C PHE A 87 9.28 -7.66 -2.00
N TYR A 88 9.48 -6.37 -2.28
CA TYR A 88 8.99 -5.83 -3.56
C TYR A 88 10.00 -5.80 -4.72
N ASP A 89 9.60 -6.39 -5.86
CA ASP A 89 10.22 -6.16 -7.18
C ASP A 89 9.77 -4.79 -7.70
N VAL A 90 10.63 -3.79 -7.46
CA VAL A 90 10.42 -2.36 -7.75
C VAL A 90 10.09 -2.04 -9.23
N ASN A 91 10.21 -3.00 -10.14
CA ASN A 91 10.01 -2.80 -11.58
C ASN A 91 8.56 -3.02 -12.07
N SER A 92 7.63 -3.47 -11.23
CA SER A 92 6.26 -3.72 -11.68
C SER A 92 5.52 -2.42 -12.04
N ALA A 93 5.04 -2.29 -13.29
CA ALA A 93 4.31 -1.13 -13.80
C ALA A 93 2.78 -1.29 -13.76
N ASP A 94 2.04 -0.19 -13.59
CA ASP A 94 0.58 -0.13 -13.61
C ASP A 94 0.03 -0.23 -15.05
N SER A 95 -1.30 -0.12 -15.20
CA SER A 95 -1.97 -0.18 -16.51
C SER A 95 -1.63 1.00 -17.45
N LYS A 96 -0.93 2.02 -16.94
CA LYS A 96 -0.42 3.17 -17.70
C LYS A 96 1.07 3.09 -17.94
N GLY A 97 1.71 1.97 -17.58
CA GLY A 97 3.15 1.77 -17.73
C GLY A 97 3.99 2.48 -16.66
N VAL A 98 3.37 3.03 -15.61
CA VAL A 98 4.07 3.74 -14.54
C VAL A 98 4.47 2.74 -13.47
N ASN A 99 5.78 2.63 -13.22
CA ASN A 99 6.30 1.77 -12.15
C ASN A 99 6.31 2.50 -10.79
N CYS A 100 6.53 1.76 -9.70
CA CYS A 100 6.56 2.33 -8.36
C CYS A 100 7.71 3.33 -8.17
N ILE A 101 8.85 3.10 -8.84
CA ILE A 101 10.01 4.01 -8.83
C ILE A 101 9.66 5.33 -9.52
N ASP A 102 8.94 5.33 -10.65
CA ASP A 102 8.55 6.55 -11.36
C ASP A 102 7.64 7.43 -10.49
N PHE A 103 6.75 6.81 -9.71
CA PHE A 103 5.94 7.50 -8.71
C PHE A 103 6.78 8.07 -7.56
N LEU A 104 7.79 7.34 -7.09
CA LEU A 104 8.70 7.82 -6.05
C LEU A 104 9.63 8.93 -6.56
N GLN A 105 10.12 8.83 -7.80
CA GLN A 105 10.97 9.85 -8.44
C GLN A 105 10.19 11.13 -8.70
N SER A 106 8.95 11.04 -9.19
CA SER A 106 8.08 12.20 -9.37
C SER A 106 7.73 12.88 -8.04
N PHE A 107 7.51 12.13 -6.96
CA PHE A 107 7.33 12.70 -5.62
C PHE A 107 8.62 13.31 -5.04
N ALA A 108 9.77 12.65 -5.19
CA ALA A 108 11.06 13.14 -4.69
C ALA A 108 11.49 14.44 -5.39
N LEU A 109 11.18 14.59 -6.69
CA LEU A 109 11.43 15.82 -7.46
C LEU A 109 10.50 16.98 -7.06
N LEU A 110 9.29 16.70 -6.56
CA LEU A 110 8.39 17.72 -6.03
C LEU A 110 8.80 18.19 -4.62
N GLY A 111 9.41 17.32 -3.82
CA GLY A 111 9.98 17.67 -2.51
C GLY A 111 11.21 18.58 -2.57
N GLN A 112 11.97 18.54 -3.68
CA GLN A 112 13.15 19.41 -3.87
C GLN A 112 12.82 20.79 -4.46
N ARG A 113 11.56 21.06 -4.82
CA ARG A 113 11.17 22.34 -5.44
C ARG A 113 10.75 23.43 -4.45
N HIS A 114 10.66 23.13 -3.15
CA HIS A 114 10.28 24.13 -2.15
C HIS A 114 11.44 24.68 -1.30
N ASP A 115 12.68 24.19 -1.47
CA ASP A 115 13.83 24.66 -0.68
C ASP A 115 14.80 25.55 -1.49
N ASN A 116 14.41 26.05 -2.67
CA ASN A 116 15.33 26.85 -3.51
C ASN A 116 14.70 28.09 -4.16
N VAL A 117 13.76 28.73 -3.47
CA VAL A 117 13.42 30.14 -3.73
C VAL A 117 13.19 30.82 -2.38
N ASP A 118 14.27 31.13 -1.66
CA ASP A 118 14.37 32.24 -0.70
C ASP A 118 15.80 32.28 -0.14
N GLY A 119 16.73 32.84 -0.92
CA GLY A 119 18.12 33.02 -0.48
C GLY A 119 19.06 33.60 -1.54
N GLY A 120 19.10 34.94 -1.63
CA GLY A 120 20.10 35.74 -2.36
C GLY A 120 19.61 36.18 -3.76
N VAL A 121 19.49 37.45 -4.10
CA VAL A 121 20.07 38.73 -3.61
C VAL A 121 19.06 39.86 -3.73
#